data_AF-A0A6M2ESH4-F1
#
_entry.id   AF-A0A6M2ESH4-F1
#
_cell.length_a   1.000
_cell.length_b   1.000
_cell.length_c   1.000
_cell.angle_alpha   90.00
_cell.angle_beta   90.00
_cell.angle_gamma   90.00
#
_symmetry.space_group_name_H-M   'P 1'
#
loop_
_entity.id
_entity.type
_entity.pdbx_description
1 polymer ?
#
loop_
_entity_poly.entity_id
_entity_poly.type
_entity_poly.pdbx_seq_one_letter_code
_entity_poly.pdbx_strand_id
1 'polypeptide(L)'
;MVWEMLLYMYILYSPDWHYRSTMPIFLFLYGVVFAAVHSVVRFGIGFKVHYAILCLLCIPRMYKYYIYTEDASAKSLAKMYVATLLIGTLCWLFDRIFCKEISTWPINPQGHALWHVFMGFNSYLANTFLMFCRARQRGWSPKVVHFMGVLPYVKIEKPKAQ
;
A
#
# COMPACT_ATOMS: atom_id res chain seq x y z
N MET A 1 -6.85 4.19 1.11
CA MET A 1 -7.62 3.06 1.69
C MET A 1 -8.20 2.19 0.57
N VAL A 2 -9.50 2.20 0.24
CA VAL A 2 -10.05 1.24 -0.76
C VAL A 2 -9.46 1.42 -2.16
N TRP A 3 -9.41 2.65 -2.68
CA TRP A 3 -8.79 2.97 -3.98
C TRP A 3 -7.37 2.45 -4.14
N GLU A 4 -6.59 2.56 -3.06
CA GLU A 4 -5.22 2.08 -3.03
C GLU A 4 -5.15 0.56 -3.12
N MET A 5 -5.99 -0.16 -2.36
CA MET A 5 -6.05 -1.62 -2.46
C MET A 5 -6.50 -2.09 -3.84
N LEU A 6 -7.43 -1.39 -4.50
CA LEU A 6 -7.84 -1.70 -5.88
C LEU A 6 -6.67 -1.50 -6.86
N LEU A 7 -5.87 -0.45 -6.68
CA LEU A 7 -4.64 -0.25 -7.46
C LEU A 7 -3.62 -1.37 -7.20
N TYR A 8 -3.51 -1.84 -5.97
CA TYR A 8 -2.63 -2.95 -5.63
C TYR A 8 -3.10 -4.24 -6.30
N MET A 9 -4.40 -4.54 -6.23
CA MET A 9 -5.00 -5.68 -6.93
C MET A 9 -4.75 -5.61 -8.43
N TYR A 10 -4.90 -4.43 -9.04
CA TYR A 10 -4.55 -4.23 -10.44
C TYR A 10 -3.11 -4.64 -10.74
N ILE A 11 -2.14 -4.10 -10.01
CA ILE A 11 -0.73 -4.37 -10.27
C ILE A 11 -0.39 -5.84 -9.99
N LEU A 12 -0.87 -6.38 -8.88
CA LEU A 12 -0.51 -7.71 -8.40
C LEU A 12 -1.11 -8.84 -9.24
N TYR A 13 -2.30 -8.65 -9.80
CA TYR A 13 -3.02 -9.68 -10.56
C TYR A 13 -3.09 -9.42 -12.06
N SER A 14 -2.66 -8.25 -12.55
CA SER A 14 -2.71 -7.92 -13.98
C SER A 14 -2.12 -9.00 -14.91
N PRO A 15 -1.02 -9.71 -14.57
CA PRO A 15 -0.51 -10.78 -15.44
C PRO A 15 -1.50 -11.94 -15.63
N ASP A 16 -2.32 -12.23 -14.63
CA ASP A 16 -3.22 -13.39 -14.59
C ASP A 16 -4.64 -13.07 -15.10
N TRP A 17 -4.95 -11.80 -15.34
CA TRP A 17 -6.26 -11.42 -15.83
C TRP A 17 -6.50 -11.89 -17.25
N HIS A 18 -7.63 -12.56 -17.46
CA HIS A 18 -8.10 -12.93 -18.79
C HIS A 18 -8.41 -11.67 -19.63
N TYR A 19 -9.13 -10.69 -19.05
CA TYR A 19 -9.49 -9.43 -19.72
C TYR A 19 -8.60 -8.26 -19.24
N ARG A 20 -7.34 -8.24 -19.68
CA ARG A 20 -6.33 -7.27 -19.20
C ARG A 20 -6.70 -5.79 -19.43
N SER A 21 -7.42 -5.46 -20.50
CA SER A 21 -7.82 -4.09 -20.85
C SER A 21 -9.08 -3.62 -20.11
N THR A 22 -10.01 -4.52 -19.81
CA THR A 22 -11.31 -4.18 -19.20
C THR A 22 -11.26 -4.13 -17.68
N MET A 23 -10.41 -4.95 -17.06
CA MET A 23 -10.33 -5.05 -15.60
C MET A 23 -9.99 -3.74 -14.87
N PRO A 24 -9.13 -2.83 -15.38
CA PRO A 24 -8.93 -1.52 -14.76
C PRO A 24 -10.22 -0.69 -14.71
N ILE A 25 -11.03 -0.76 -15.77
CA ILE A 25 -12.34 -0.07 -15.83
C ILE A 25 -13.28 -0.67 -14.78
N PHE A 26 -13.33 -2.01 -14.68
CA PHE A 26 -14.13 -2.69 -13.67
C PHE A 26 -13.74 -2.28 -12.24
N LEU A 27 -12.44 -2.28 -11.91
CA LEU A 27 -11.98 -1.87 -10.58
C LEU A 27 -12.27 -0.40 -10.29
N PHE A 28 -12.12 0.47 -11.31
CA PHE A 28 -12.47 1.88 -11.17
C PHE A 28 -13.96 2.06 -10.87
N LEU A 29 -14.84 1.44 -11.66
CA LEU A 29 -16.29 1.49 -11.46
C LEU A 29 -16.68 0.91 -10.09
N TYR A 30 -16.07 -0.20 -9.68
CA TYR A 30 -16.24 -0.77 -8.34
C TYR A 30 -15.89 0.26 -7.25
N GLY A 31 -14.74 0.94 -7.37
CA GLY A 31 -14.32 1.97 -6.43
C GLY A 31 -15.28 3.16 -6.35
N VAL A 32 -15.78 3.64 -7.51
CA VAL A 32 -16.77 4.72 -7.58
C VAL A 32 -18.09 4.32 -6.92
N VAL A 33 -18.64 3.16 -7.29
CA VAL A 33 -19.91 2.66 -6.73
C VAL A 33 -19.77 2.46 -5.23
N PHE A 34 -18.69 1.83 -4.78
CA PHE A 34 -18.44 1.64 -3.36
C PHE A 34 -18.38 2.98 -2.62
N ALA A 35 -17.66 3.98 -3.15
CA ALA A 35 -17.54 5.29 -2.53
C ALA A 35 -18.89 6.02 -2.44
N ALA A 36 -19.70 5.98 -3.51
CA ALA A 36 -21.03 6.58 -3.55
C ALA A 36 -21.99 5.91 -2.55
N VAL A 37 -22.03 4.58 -2.51
CA VAL A 37 -22.89 3.88 -1.54
C VAL A 37 -22.40 4.12 -0.11
N HIS A 38 -21.08 4.10 0.12
CA HIS A 38 -20.52 4.32 1.45
C HIS A 38 -20.78 5.74 1.97
N SER A 39 -20.79 6.76 1.12
CA SER A 39 -21.08 8.14 1.55
C SER A 39 -22.53 8.32 2.02
N VAL A 40 -23.48 7.59 1.42
CA VAL A 40 -24.90 7.63 1.77
C VAL A 40 -25.21 6.72 2.97
N VAL A 41 -24.76 5.46 2.92
CA VAL A 41 -25.13 4.42 3.91
C VAL A 41 -24.23 4.46 5.16
N ARG A 42 -23.04 5.07 5.08
CA ARG A 42 -22.07 5.19 6.17
C ARG A 42 -21.74 3.84 6.83
N PHE A 43 -21.30 2.87 6.04
CA PHE A 43 -20.94 1.53 6.54
C PHE A 43 -19.85 1.59 7.63
N GLY A 44 -20.21 1.57 8.91
CA GLY A 44 -19.24 1.65 10.01
C GLY A 44 -18.29 0.46 10.07
N ILE A 45 -18.74 -0.67 10.61
CA ILE A 45 -17.94 -1.90 10.71
C ILE A 45 -17.73 -2.55 9.33
N GLY A 46 -18.75 -2.48 8.46
CA GLY A 46 -18.70 -3.06 7.12
C GLY A 46 -17.52 -2.54 6.29
N PHE A 47 -17.21 -1.23 6.37
CA PHE A 47 -16.03 -0.67 5.72
C PHE A 47 -14.73 -1.29 6.22
N LYS A 48 -14.58 -1.45 7.55
CA LYS A 48 -13.36 -1.99 8.16
C LYS A 48 -13.14 -3.45 7.75
N VAL A 49 -14.20 -4.26 7.79
CA VAL A 49 -14.16 -5.67 7.37
C VAL A 49 -13.83 -5.77 5.88
N HIS A 50 -14.51 -4.99 5.04
CA HIS A 50 -14.27 -4.98 3.61
C HIS A 50 -12.82 -4.59 3.28
N TYR A 51 -12.32 -3.53 3.90
CA TYR A 51 -10.95 -3.07 3.74
C TYR A 51 -9.93 -4.14 4.17
N ALA A 52 -10.15 -4.80 5.31
CA ALA A 52 -9.28 -5.88 5.79
C ALA A 52 -9.23 -7.05 4.79
N ILE A 53 -10.38 -7.45 4.22
CA ILE A 53 -10.44 -8.49 3.19
C ILE A 53 -9.60 -8.10 1.96
N LEU A 54 -9.74 -6.85 1.46
CA LEU A 54 -8.94 -6.38 0.33
C LEU A 54 -7.43 -6.42 0.61
N CYS A 55 -7.01 -6.02 1.82
CA CYS A 55 -5.62 -6.12 2.24
C CYS A 55 -5.14 -7.59 2.23
N LEU A 56 -5.91 -8.49 2.83
CA LEU A 56 -5.58 -9.92 2.90
C LEU A 56 -5.45 -10.55 1.51
N LEU A 57 -6.30 -10.16 0.55
CA LEU A 57 -6.20 -10.62 -0.84
C LEU A 57 -4.89 -10.17 -1.51
N CYS A 58 -4.34 -9.01 -1.16
CA CYS A 58 -3.09 -8.52 -1.74
C CYS A 58 -1.85 -9.23 -1.19
N ILE A 59 -1.88 -9.72 0.06
CA ILE A 59 -0.71 -10.25 0.77
C ILE A 59 -0.03 -11.42 0.03
N PRO A 60 -0.75 -12.49 -0.39
CA PRO A 60 -0.09 -13.65 -1.01
C PRO A 60 0.66 -13.28 -2.28
N ARG A 61 0.07 -12.44 -3.13
CA ARG A 61 0.71 -11.99 -4.37
C ARG A 61 1.85 -11.02 -4.12
N MET A 62 1.71 -10.11 -3.16
CA MET A 62 2.80 -9.22 -2.77
C MET A 62 3.99 -10.02 -2.21
N TYR A 63 3.73 -11.02 -1.37
CA TYR A 63 4.74 -11.93 -0.85
C TYR A 63 5.42 -12.74 -1.95
N LYS A 64 4.66 -13.26 -2.92
CA LYS A 64 5.21 -13.90 -4.12
C LYS A 64 6.21 -12.98 -4.82
N TYR A 65 5.86 -11.73 -5.12
CA TYR A 65 6.81 -10.82 -5.78
C TYR A 65 8.02 -10.48 -4.91
N TYR A 66 7.87 -10.41 -3.60
CA TYR A 66 8.97 -10.20 -2.67
C TYR A 66 10.00 -11.35 -2.72
N ILE A 67 9.55 -12.61 -2.71
CA ILE A 67 10.48 -13.77 -2.71
C ILE A 67 11.20 -13.94 -4.05
N TYR A 68 10.53 -13.66 -5.17
CA TYR A 68 11.09 -13.79 -6.52
C TYR A 68 11.90 -12.58 -6.99
N THR A 69 11.87 -11.47 -6.24
CA THR A 69 12.74 -10.33 -6.52
C THR A 69 14.15 -10.63 -6.02
N GLU A 70 15.17 -10.34 -6.82
CA GLU A 70 16.58 -10.46 -6.38
C GLU A 70 17.18 -9.10 -5.97
N ASP A 71 16.55 -8.00 -6.38
CA ASP A 71 17.00 -6.64 -6.08
C ASP A 71 16.89 -6.35 -4.57
N ALA A 72 18.04 -6.12 -3.93
CA ALA A 72 18.14 -5.88 -2.49
C ALA A 72 17.43 -4.59 -2.06
N SER A 73 17.45 -3.55 -2.89
CA SER A 73 16.80 -2.27 -2.61
C SER A 73 15.27 -2.42 -2.65
N ALA A 74 14.74 -3.16 -3.62
CA ALA A 74 13.33 -3.49 -3.69
C ALA A 74 12.87 -4.38 -2.51
N LYS A 75 13.70 -5.34 -2.06
CA LYS A 75 13.43 -6.09 -0.82
C LYS A 75 13.43 -5.18 0.41
N SER A 76 14.35 -4.21 0.47
CA SER A 76 14.41 -3.23 1.55
C SER A 76 13.12 -2.41 1.63
N LEU A 77 12.57 -1.97 0.49
CA LEU A 77 11.27 -1.29 0.43
C LEU A 77 10.15 -2.11 1.07
N ALA A 78 10.05 -3.40 0.71
CA ALA A 78 9.02 -4.28 1.27
C ALA A 78 9.20 -4.48 2.79
N LYS A 79 10.43 -4.59 3.28
CA LYS A 79 10.72 -4.67 4.73
C LYS A 79 10.36 -3.38 5.45
N MET A 80 10.71 -2.23 4.89
CA MET A 80 10.37 -0.92 5.46
C MET A 80 8.85 -0.67 5.44
N TYR A 81 8.15 -1.15 4.41
CA TYR A 81 6.70 -1.18 4.38
C TYR A 81 6.14 -1.97 5.58
N VAL A 82 6.61 -3.19 5.83
CA VAL A 82 6.16 -3.98 6.99
C VAL A 82 6.51 -3.27 8.31
N ALA A 83 7.72 -2.74 8.44
CA ALA A 83 8.15 -2.04 9.65
C ALA A 83 7.27 -0.81 9.95
N THR A 84 7.02 0.04 8.96
CA THR A 84 6.14 1.22 9.11
C THR A 84 4.70 0.84 9.44
N LEU A 85 4.19 -0.26 8.87
CA LEU A 85 2.86 -0.78 9.21
C LEU A 85 2.78 -1.20 10.69
N LEU A 86 3.77 -1.96 11.15
CA LEU A 86 3.83 -2.45 12.53
C LEU A 86 3.95 -1.29 13.52
N ILE A 87 4.89 -0.36 13.28
CA ILE A 87 5.10 0.81 14.16
C ILE A 87 3.85 1.69 14.18
N GLY A 88 3.28 2.01 13.01
CA GLY A 88 2.05 2.81 12.93
C GLY A 88 0.87 2.16 13.65
N THR A 89 0.73 0.83 13.55
CA THR A 89 -0.30 0.07 14.26
C THR A 89 -0.08 0.12 15.77
N LEU A 90 1.16 -0.01 16.24
CA LEU A 90 1.50 0.12 17.66
C LEU A 90 1.18 1.52 18.18
N CYS A 91 1.52 2.59 17.44
CA CYS A 91 1.17 3.96 17.81
C CYS A 91 -0.34 4.13 17.97
N TRP A 92 -1.12 3.63 17.01
CA TRP A 92 -2.58 3.70 17.06
C TRP A 92 -3.18 2.89 18.22
N LEU A 93 -2.70 1.67 18.44
CA LEU A 93 -3.18 0.81 19.53
C LEU A 93 -2.86 1.40 20.90
N PHE A 94 -1.63 1.89 21.08
CA PHE A 94 -1.19 2.50 22.34
C PHE A 94 -2.04 3.72 22.68
N ASP A 95 -2.23 4.62 21.72
CA ASP A 95 -3.05 5.82 21.87
C ASP A 95 -4.51 5.47 22.21
N ARG A 96 -5.06 4.43 21.59
CA ARG A 96 -6.44 4.00 21.81
C ARG A 96 -6.66 3.30 23.15
N ILE A 97 -5.72 2.46 23.58
CA ILE A 97 -5.85 1.66 24.81
C ILE A 97 -5.56 2.52 26.04
N PHE A 98 -4.52 3.35 26.00
CA PHE A 98 -4.04 4.14 27.13
C PHE A 98 -4.41 5.62 27.02
N CYS A 99 -5.48 5.93 26.28
CA CYS A 99 -5.89 7.31 26.00
C CYS A 99 -6.08 8.13 27.28
N LYS A 100 -6.70 7.53 28.31
CA LYS A 100 -6.97 8.20 29.59
C LYS A 100 -5.69 8.57 30.31
N GLU A 101 -4.73 7.64 30.36
CA GLU A 101 -3.44 7.82 31.01
C GLU A 101 -2.55 8.78 30.25
N ILE A 102 -2.44 8.63 28.93
CA ILE A 102 -1.60 9.49 28.07
C ILE A 102 -2.13 10.94 28.07
N SER A 103 -3.45 11.14 28.14
CA SER A 103 -4.04 12.48 28.14
C SER A 103 -3.66 13.32 29.36
N THR A 104 -3.22 12.69 30.46
CA THR A 104 -2.79 13.39 31.68
C THR A 104 -1.28 13.63 31.73
N TRP A 105 -0.52 13.09 30.77
CA TRP A 105 0.93 13.28 30.74
C TRP A 105 1.31 14.73 30.41
N PRO A 106 2.45 15.23 30.91
CA PRO A 106 2.95 16.57 30.56
C PRO A 106 3.16 16.77 29.05
N ILE A 107 3.42 15.68 28.31
CA ILE A 107 3.57 15.68 26.86
C ILE A 107 2.72 14.54 26.28
N ASN A 108 1.80 14.89 25.38
CA ASN A 108 1.02 13.91 24.64
C ASN A 108 1.75 13.54 23.33
N PRO A 109 2.17 12.28 23.13
CA PRO A 109 2.85 11.82 21.92
C PRO A 109 1.96 11.81 20.67
N GLN A 110 0.64 12.01 20.81
CA GLN A 110 -0.34 12.04 19.71
C GLN A 110 -0.23 10.78 18.83
N GLY A 111 -0.41 9.60 19.43
CA GLY A 111 -0.15 8.33 18.74
C GLY A 111 -1.03 8.13 17.49
N HIS A 112 -2.25 8.68 17.47
CA HIS A 112 -3.07 8.72 16.27
C HIS A 112 -2.48 9.58 15.13
N ALA A 113 -1.85 10.71 15.47
CA ALA A 113 -1.16 11.53 14.48
C ALA A 113 0.09 10.82 13.94
N LEU A 114 0.87 10.19 14.83
CA LEU A 114 2.01 9.36 14.42
C LEU A 114 1.58 8.19 13.54
N TRP A 115 0.44 7.56 13.83
CA TRP A 115 -0.14 6.55 12.96
C TRP A 115 -0.35 7.07 11.54
N HIS A 116 -0.93 8.26 11.36
CA HIS A 116 -1.08 8.85 10.02
C HIS A 116 0.26 9.09 9.31
N VAL A 117 1.28 9.55 10.03
CA VAL A 117 2.63 9.74 9.48
C VAL A 117 3.20 8.40 8.98
N PHE A 118 3.17 7.37 9.82
CA PHE A 118 3.65 6.04 9.45
C PHE A 118 2.84 5.40 8.33
N MET A 119 1.52 5.57 8.31
CA MET A 119 0.67 5.10 7.20
C MET A 119 0.97 5.84 5.90
N GLY A 120 1.33 7.13 5.95
CA GLY A 120 1.78 7.88 4.77
C GLY A 120 3.06 7.28 4.18
N PHE A 121 4.07 7.02 5.00
CA PHE A 121 5.29 6.33 4.57
C PHE A 121 5.01 4.90 4.09
N ASN A 122 4.12 4.18 4.78
CA ASN A 122 3.72 2.83 4.41
C ASN A 122 3.13 2.78 3.00
N SER A 123 2.15 3.65 2.71
CA SER A 123 1.54 3.79 1.39
C SER A 123 2.58 4.15 0.33
N TYR A 124 3.51 5.07 0.63
CA TYR A 124 4.58 5.45 -0.31
C TYR A 124 5.49 4.26 -0.66
N LEU A 125 5.95 3.52 0.35
CA LEU A 125 6.86 2.38 0.19
C LEU A 125 6.19 1.22 -0.57
N ALA A 126 4.95 0.89 -0.23
CA ALA A 126 4.18 -0.14 -0.92
C ALA A 126 3.96 0.22 -2.41
N ASN A 127 3.54 1.46 -2.70
CA ASN A 127 3.37 1.90 -4.08
C ASN A 127 4.70 1.87 -4.85
N THR A 128 5.81 2.30 -4.25
CA THR A 128 7.14 2.26 -4.87
C THR A 128 7.56 0.81 -5.20
N PHE A 129 7.37 -0.12 -4.27
CA PHE A 129 7.63 -1.54 -4.50
C PHE A 129 6.73 -2.10 -5.62
N LEU A 130 5.44 -1.76 -5.64
CA LEU A 130 4.51 -2.19 -6.67
C LEU A 130 4.84 -1.61 -8.05
N MET A 131 5.30 -0.37 -8.14
CA MET A 131 5.81 0.22 -9.38
C MET A 131 7.00 -0.58 -9.92
N PHE A 132 7.93 -0.98 -9.04
CA PHE A 132 9.05 -1.84 -9.39
C PHE A 132 8.55 -3.19 -9.92
N CYS A 133 7.65 -3.87 -9.20
CA CYS A 133 7.05 -5.13 -9.65
C CYS A 133 6.36 -4.99 -11.01
N ARG A 134 5.59 -3.91 -11.22
CA ARG A 134 4.88 -3.67 -12.47
C ARG A 134 5.84 -3.47 -13.64
N ALA A 135 6.90 -2.70 -13.43
CA ALA A 135 7.93 -2.51 -14.45
C ALA A 135 8.61 -3.84 -14.82
N ARG A 136 8.93 -4.69 -13.83
CA ARG A 136 9.44 -6.05 -14.08
C ARG A 136 8.45 -6.92 -14.85
N GLN A 137 7.16 -6.91 -14.49
CA GLN A 137 6.12 -7.66 -15.21
C GLN A 137 6.00 -7.24 -16.69
N ARG A 138 6.32 -5.98 -17.01
CA ARG A 138 6.33 -5.44 -18.37
C ARG A 138 7.62 -5.75 -19.14
N GLY A 139 8.56 -6.48 -18.54
CA GLY A 139 9.86 -6.80 -19.14
C GLY A 139 10.84 -5.62 -19.15
N TRP A 140 10.58 -4.57 -18.37
CA TRP A 140 11.49 -3.44 -18.25
C TRP A 140 12.60 -3.72 -17.23
N SER A 141 13.62 -2.86 -17.20
CA SER A 141 14.73 -2.92 -16.25
C SER A 141 14.60 -1.80 -15.19
N PRO A 142 13.71 -1.95 -14.19
CA PRO A 142 13.59 -0.97 -13.12
C PRO A 142 14.76 -1.07 -12.14
N LYS A 143 15.15 0.07 -11.59
CA LYS A 143 16.09 0.17 -10.47
C LYS A 143 15.49 1.06 -9.38
N VAL A 144 15.65 0.67 -8.13
CA VAL A 144 15.32 1.53 -7.00
C VAL A 144 16.51 2.45 -6.72
N VAL A 145 16.26 3.76 -6.75
CA VAL A 145 17.25 4.82 -6.55
C VAL A 145 16.73 5.81 -5.52
N HIS A 146 17.61 6.63 -4.92
CA HIS A 146 17.23 7.52 -3.83
C HIS A 146 17.37 8.98 -4.24
N PHE A 147 16.27 9.73 -4.15
CA PHE A 147 16.28 11.19 -4.30
C PHE A 147 16.89 11.82 -3.05
N MET A 148 17.90 12.68 -3.26
CA MET A 148 18.71 13.28 -2.19
C MET A 148 19.31 12.25 -1.21
N GLY A 149 19.52 11.00 -1.66
CA GLY A 149 20.06 9.92 -0.83
C GLY A 149 19.08 9.32 0.18
N VAL A 150 17.84 9.83 0.29
CA VAL A 150 16.89 9.43 1.33
C VAL A 150 15.60 8.83 0.77
N LEU A 151 14.96 9.49 -0.20
CA LEU A 151 13.61 9.11 -0.64
C LEU A 151 13.69 8.12 -1.80
N PRO A 152 13.30 6.83 -1.63
CA PRO A 152 13.43 5.87 -2.69
C PRO A 152 12.39 6.09 -3.79
N TYR A 153 12.78 5.93 -5.05
CA TYR A 153 11.88 5.96 -6.21
C TYR A 153 12.34 4.95 -7.26
N VAL A 154 11.44 4.60 -8.18
CA VAL A 154 11.73 3.64 -9.25
C VAL A 154 12.15 4.39 -10.51
N LYS A 155 13.40 4.21 -10.93
CA LYS A 155 13.87 4.61 -12.26
C LYS A 155 13.61 3.47 -13.23
N ILE A 156 12.95 3.78 -14.34
CA ILE A 156 12.61 2.79 -15.38
C ILE A 156 13.38 3.15 -16.65
N GLU A 157 14.17 2.20 -17.14
CA GLU A 157 14.72 2.26 -18.49
C GLU A 157 13.77 1.52 -19.43
N LYS A 158 13.06 2.27 -20.26
CA LYS A 158 12.16 1.72 -21.28
C LYS A 158 12.99 1.30 -22.49
N PRO A 159 12.74 0.12 -23.09
CA PRO A 159 13.29 -0.22 -24.39
C PRO A 159 12.91 0.88 -25.41
N LYS A 160 13.83 1.27 -26.29
CA LYS A 160 13.60 2.34 -27.29
C LYS A 160 12.55 2.00 -28.36
N ALA A 161 11.97 0.80 -28.34
CA ALA A 161 10.89 0.40 -29.22
C ALA A 161 9.90 -0.50 -28.45
N GLN A 162 8.63 -0.11 -28.44
CA GLN A 162 7.46 -0.94 -28.18
C GLN A 162 6.33 -0.45 -29.07
#